data_AF-A0A3C1YE04-F1
#
_entry.id   AF-A0A3C1YE04-F1
#
_cell.length_a   1.000
_cell.length_b   1.000
_cell.length_c   1.000
_cell.angle_alpha   90.00
_cell.angle_beta   90.00
_cell.angle_gamma   90.00
#
_symmetry.space_group_name_H-M   'P 1'
#
loop_
_entity.id
_entity.type
_entity.pdbx_description
1 polymer ?
#
loop_
_entity_poly.entity_id
_entity_poly.type
_entity_poly.pdbx_seq_one_letter_code
_entity_poly.pdbx_strand_id
1 'polypeptide(L)' 'MIQVLVQRDRQHRPVAVEIRGHALFAEYGQDIVCAAVSMLVQTVVFALDELLALKPVLRVQEGYLL' A
#
# COMPACT_ATOMS: atom_id res chain seq x y z
N MET A 1 1.63 -13.95 3.22
CA MET A 1 2.74 -13.19 3.84
C MET A 1 2.85 -11.86 3.14
N ILE A 2 2.75 -10.76 3.87
CA ILE A 2 2.78 -9.41 3.31
C ILE A 2 4.23 -8.96 3.14
N GLN A 3 4.54 -8.39 1.99
CA GLN A 3 5.83 -7.76 1.69
C GLN A 3 5.60 -6.31 1.31
N VAL A 4 6.41 -5.42 1.89
CA VAL A 4 6.38 -3.97 1.62
C VAL A 4 7.77 -3.54 1.17
N LEU A 5 7.86 -2.98 -0.02
CA LEU A 5 9.07 -2.38 -0.56
C LEU A 5 8.86 -0.87 -0.64
N VAL A 6 9.74 -0.10 0.00
CA VAL A 6 9.74 1.37 -0.10
C VAL A 6 10.94 1.81 -0.89
N GLN A 7 10.69 2.41 -2.06
CA GLN A 7 11.74 3.03 -2.85
C GLN A 7 11.95 4.45 -2.37
N ARG A 8 13.22 4.84 -2.25
CA ARG A 8 13.63 6.17 -1.79
C ARG A 8 14.53 6.83 -2.81
N ASP A 9 14.44 8.15 -2.91
CA ASP A 9 15.36 8.94 -3.73
C ASP A 9 16.73 9.12 -3.05
N ARG A 10 17.62 9.89 -3.70
CA ARG A 10 18.98 10.19 -3.19
C ARG A 10 18.98 10.98 -1.88
N GLN A 11 17.87 11.62 -1.54
CA GLN A 11 17.67 12.36 -0.30
C GLN A 11 16.94 11.51 0.76
N HIS A 12 16.81 10.20 0.53
CA HIS A 12 16.12 9.25 1.38
C HIS A 12 14.61 9.50 1.55
N ARG A 13 14.00 10.31 0.69
CA ARG A 13 12.54 10.56 0.69
C ARG A 13 11.82 9.41 0.01
N PRO A 14 10.70 8.91 0.55
CA PRO A 14 9.92 7.86 -0.10
C PRO A 14 9.32 8.39 -1.41
N VAL A 15 9.48 7.64 -2.49
CA VAL A 15 8.98 8.01 -3.83
C VAL A 15 8.07 6.94 -4.45
N ALA A 16 8.12 5.70 -3.96
CA ALA A 16 7.17 4.65 -4.31
C ALA A 16 7.05 3.63 -3.18
N VAL A 17 5.89 2.99 -3.09
CA VAL A 17 5.60 1.90 -2.15
C VAL A 17 4.96 0.76 -2.92
N GLU A 18 5.56 -0.42 -2.88
CA GLU A 18 5.02 -1.63 -3.49
C GLU A 18 4.63 -2.63 -2.40
N ILE A 19 3.43 -3.17 -2.48
CA ILE A 19 2.84 -4.05 -1.46
C ILE A 19 2.31 -5.29 -2.11
N ARG A 20 2.76 -6.45 -1.62
CA ARG A 20 2.39 -7.77 -2.14
C ARG A 20 1.86 -8.66 -1.03
N GLY A 21 0.92 -9.53 -1.35
CA GLY A 21 0.38 -10.53 -0.43
C GLY A 21 -0.59 -9.99 0.63
N HIS A 22 -1.19 -8.81 0.39
CA HIS A 22 -2.18 -8.18 1.28
C HIS A 22 -3.65 -8.53 0.92
N ALA A 23 -3.85 -9.48 0.00
CA ALA A 23 -5.16 -10.06 -0.29
C ALA A 23 -5.10 -11.58 -0.11
N LEU A 24 -6.28 -12.20 -0.15
CA LEU A 24 -6.59 -13.59 0.21
C LEU A 24 -6.80 -13.81 1.72
N PHE A 25 -7.65 -14.80 2.02
CA PHE A 25 -7.87 -15.32 3.37
C PHE A 25 -6.61 -16.03 3.84
N ALA A 26 -6.10 -15.61 4.98
CA ALA A 26 -5.10 -16.33 5.73
C ALA A 26 -5.76 -17.05 6.93
N GLU A 27 -5.01 -17.87 7.65
CA GLU A 27 -5.54 -18.56 8.84
C GLU A 27 -6.20 -17.56 9.82
N TYR A 28 -7.16 -18.04 10.62
CA TYR A 28 -7.93 -17.20 11.54
C TYR A 28 -7.07 -16.17 12.30
N GLY A 29 -7.38 -14.89 12.12
CA GLY A 29 -6.65 -13.76 12.72
C GLY A 29 -5.62 -13.07 11.79
N GLN A 30 -5.19 -13.69 10.70
CA GLN A 30 -4.30 -13.05 9.72
C GLN A 30 -5.03 -12.11 8.75
N ASP A 31 -6.33 -12.31 8.53
CA ASP A 31 -7.15 -11.40 7.69
C ASP A 31 -7.24 -9.99 8.24
N ILE A 32 -7.10 -9.83 9.57
CA ILE A 32 -7.02 -8.52 10.23
C ILE A 32 -5.77 -7.77 9.79
N VAL A 33 -4.66 -8.47 9.55
CA VAL A 33 -3.40 -7.88 9.08
C VAL A 33 -3.55 -7.41 7.64
N CYS A 34 -4.16 -8.22 6.77
CA CYS A 34 -4.48 -7.81 5.40
C CYS A 34 -5.38 -6.57 5.38
N ALA A 35 -6.44 -6.56 6.20
CA ALA A 35 -7.35 -5.41 6.32
C ALA A 35 -6.62 -4.15 6.81
N ALA A 36 -5.75 -4.26 7.81
CA ALA A 36 -4.99 -3.13 8.33
C ALA A 36 -4.04 -2.53 7.27
N VAL A 37 -3.34 -3.39 6.50
CA VAL A 37 -2.45 -2.92 5.42
C VAL A 37 -3.26 -2.26 4.31
N SER A 38 -4.35 -2.88 3.85
CA SER A 38 -5.24 -2.31 2.84
C SER A 38 -5.79 -0.95 3.26
N MET A 39 -6.28 -0.84 4.50
CA MET A 39 -6.79 0.41 5.07
C MET A 39 -5.71 1.51 5.03
N LEU A 40 -4.53 1.25 5.58
CA LEU A 40 -3.45 2.26 5.67
C LEU A 40 -3.05 2.79 4.30
N VAL A 41 -2.91 1.90 3.32
CA VAL A 41 -2.41 2.25 1.99
C VAL A 41 -3.46 3.03 1.21
N GLN A 42 -4.72 2.61 1.32
CA GLN A 42 -5.84 3.33 0.73
C GLN A 42 -5.96 4.74 1.33
N THR A 43 -5.79 4.88 2.65
CA THR A 43 -5.77 6.18 3.32
C THR A 43 -4.65 7.08 2.78
N VAL A 44 -3.44 6.55 2.55
CA VAL A 44 -2.35 7.33 1.96
C VAL A 44 -2.69 7.77 0.54
N VAL A 45 -3.25 6.90 -0.28
CA VAL A 45 -3.68 7.22 -1.64
C VAL A 45 -4.72 8.34 -1.65
N PHE A 46 -5.74 8.26 -0.80
CA PHE A 46 -6.77 9.29 -0.69
C PHE A 46 -6.22 10.60 -0.13
N ALA A 47 -5.32 10.55 0.86
CA ALA A 47 -4.68 11.76 1.38
C ALA A 47 -3.84 12.48 0.32
N LEU A 48 -3.13 11.73 -0.54
CA LEU A 48 -2.39 12.31 -1.66
C LEU A 48 -3.32 13.02 -2.64
N ASP A 49 -4.43 12.39 -3.02
CA ASP A 49 -5.37 12.96 -4.00
C ASP A 49 -6.20 14.11 -3.40
N GLU A 50 -6.90 13.87 -2.29
CA GLU A 50 -7.91 14.79 -1.74
C GLU A 50 -7.29 15.95 -0.95
N LEU A 51 -6.21 15.71 -0.19
CA LEU A 51 -5.61 16.73 0.67
C LEU A 51 -4.45 17.47 0.01
N LEU A 52 -3.75 16.82 -0.93
CA LEU A 52 -2.54 17.35 -1.56
C LEU A 52 -2.68 17.59 -3.07
N ALA A 53 -3.81 17.20 -3.68
CA ALA A 53 -4.03 17.29 -5.13
C ALA A 53 -2.93 16.59 -5.96
N LEU A 54 -2.28 15.58 -5.38
CA LEU A 54 -1.27 14.75 -6.01
C LEU A 54 -1.92 13.47 -6.50
N LYS A 55 -1.85 13.22 -7.80
CA LYS A 55 -2.33 11.97 -8.39
C LYS A 55 -1.19 10.96 -8.48
N PRO A 56 -1.07 10.00 -7.54
CA PRO A 56 -0.06 8.96 -7.66
C PRO A 56 -0.34 8.07 -8.87
N VAL A 57 0.72 7.53 -9.47
CA VAL A 57 0.60 6.44 -10.44
C VAL A 57 0.26 5.19 -9.65
N LEU A 58 -0.90 4.59 -9.92
CA LEU A 58 -1.41 3.45 -9.18
C LEU A 58 -1.56 2.22 -10.07
N ARG A 59 -1.14 1.06 -9.57
CA ARG A 59 -1.45 -0.25 -10.13
C ARG A 59 -1.99 -1.15 -9.02
N VAL A 60 -3.28 -1.44 -9.09
CA VAL A 60 -3.98 -2.30 -8.12
C VAL A 60 -4.38 -3.60 -8.80
N GLN A 61 -4.03 -4.73 -8.18
CA GLN A 61 -4.45 -6.09 -8.57
C GLN A 61 -4.69 -6.90 -7.30
N GLU A 62 -5.23 -8.12 -7.42
CA GLU A 62 -5.46 -8.97 -6.26
C GLU A 62 -4.15 -9.23 -5.49
N GLY A 63 -4.10 -8.74 -4.25
CA GLY A 63 -2.94 -8.87 -3.37
C GLY A 63 -1.74 -8.04 -3.78
N TYR A 64 -1.91 -7.07 -4.67
CA TYR A 64 -0.82 -6.25 -5.22
C TYR A 64 -1.21 -4.78 -5.32
N LEU A 65 -0.34 -3.90 -4.85
CA LEU A 65 -0.45 -2.45 -5.00
C LEU A 65 0.91 -1.83 -5.26
N LEU A 66 1.00 -0.93 -6.24
CA LEU A 66 2.13 -0.05 -6.53
C LEU A 66 1.64 1.38 -6.76
#